data_AF-R6LHX7-F1
#
_entry.id   AF-R6LHX7-F1
#
_cell.length_a   1.000
_cell.length_b   1.000
_cell.length_c   1.000
_cell.angle_alpha   90.00
_cell.angle_beta   90.00
_cell.angle_gamma   90.00
#
_symmetry.space_group_name_H-M   'P 1'
#
loop_
_entity.id
_entity.type
_entity.pdbx_description
1 polymer ?
#
loop_
_entity_poly.entity_id
_entity_poly.type
_entity_poly.pdbx_seq_one_letter_code
_entity_poly.pdbx_strand_id
1 'polypeptide(L)' 'MLDVLGNAEKMGKATGMDANKNTFVALYGVGECSKMIERYTSEAVAALALFSDTQFLSELAQRLALREY' A
#
# COMPACT_ATOMS: atom_id res chain seq x y z
N MET A 1 -0.21 -5.32 -3.85
CA MET A 1 -1.55 -5.76 -3.39
C MET A 1 -2.63 -5.47 -4.40
N LEU A 2 -2.80 -4.22 -4.83
CA LEU A 2 -3.79 -3.87 -5.86
C LEU A 2 -3.62 -4.63 -7.19
N ASP A 3 -2.40 -4.93 -7.63
CA ASP A 3 -2.21 -5.72 -8.88
C ASP A 3 -2.67 -7.19 -8.78
N VAL A 4 -2.76 -7.72 -7.56
CA VAL A 4 -3.14 -9.12 -7.27
C VAL A 4 -4.59 -9.23 -6.79
N LEU A 5 -5.08 -8.24 -6.05
CA LEU A 5 -6.41 -8.23 -5.41
C LEU A 5 -7.39 -7.21 -6.01
N GLY A 6 -6.87 -6.22 -6.75
CA GLY A 6 -7.67 -5.15 -7.33
C GLY A 6 -8.45 -5.63 -8.55
N ASN A 7 -9.66 -5.11 -8.71
CA ASN A 7 -10.48 -5.35 -9.88
C ASN A 7 -9.87 -4.58 -11.08
N ALA A 8 -9.53 -5.30 -12.15
CA ALA A 8 -8.99 -4.76 -13.40
C ALA A 8 -9.81 -3.61 -13.98
N GLU A 9 -11.14 -3.71 -13.84
CA GLU A 9 -12.09 -2.70 -14.32
C GLU A 9 -11.97 -1.37 -13.57
N LYS A 10 -11.61 -1.40 -12.27
CA LYS A 10 -11.41 -0.19 -11.46
C LYS A 10 -10.04 0.45 -11.66
N MET A 11 -9.02 -0.34 -12.05
CA MET A 11 -7.64 0.15 -12.20
C MET A 11 -7.31 0.71 -13.59
N GLY A 12 -8.19 0.56 -14.58
CA GLY A 12 -8.00 1.13 -15.92
C GLY A 12 -6.83 0.53 -16.72
N LYS A 13 -6.29 -0.62 -16.28
CA LYS A 13 -5.17 -1.35 -16.92
C LYS A 13 -5.31 -2.86 -16.68
N ALA A 14 -4.61 -3.68 -17.47
CA ALA A 14 -4.57 -5.12 -17.29
C ALA A 14 -3.95 -5.49 -15.91
N THR A 15 -4.70 -6.21 -15.07
CA THR A 15 -4.22 -6.87 -13.84
C THR A 15 -3.52 -8.19 -14.17
N GLY A 16 -2.57 -8.63 -13.34
CA GLY A 16 -1.87 -9.91 -13.52
C GLY A 16 -0.58 -9.83 -14.36
N MET A 17 -0.02 -8.62 -14.56
CA MET A 17 1.27 -8.45 -15.25
C MET A 17 2.48 -8.89 -14.39
N ASP A 18 2.28 -9.15 -13.10
CA ASP A 18 3.34 -9.51 -12.16
C ASP A 18 3.61 -11.02 -12.04
N ALA A 19 2.96 -11.88 -12.83
CA ALA A 19 3.13 -13.33 -12.79
C ALA A 19 4.59 -13.81 -13.01
N ASN A 20 5.44 -12.99 -13.65
CA ASN A 20 6.86 -13.27 -13.90
C ASN A 20 7.82 -12.33 -13.15
N LYS A 21 7.35 -11.56 -12.15
CA LYS A 21 8.17 -10.62 -11.38
C LYS A 21 8.19 -10.96 -9.89
N ASN A 22 9.36 -10.80 -9.26
CA ASN A 22 9.51 -10.94 -7.82
C ASN A 22 8.87 -9.75 -7.09
N THR A 23 7.57 -9.81 -6.89
CA THR A 23 6.82 -8.81 -6.11
C THR A 23 6.78 -9.18 -4.62
N PHE A 24 6.51 -8.20 -3.76
CA PHE A 24 6.31 -8.48 -2.34
C PHE A 24 5.20 -9.51 -2.08
N VAL A 25 4.10 -9.48 -2.86
CA VAL A 25 3.01 -10.45 -2.70
C VAL A 25 3.45 -11.84 -3.14
N ALA A 26 4.24 -11.96 -4.21
CA ALA A 26 4.79 -13.25 -4.64
C ALA A 26 5.79 -13.83 -3.62
N LEU A 27 6.55 -12.97 -2.93
CA LEU A 27 7.59 -13.39 -1.98
C LEU A 27 7.04 -13.69 -0.56
N TYR A 28 6.07 -12.90 -0.09
CA TYR A 28 5.61 -12.94 1.31
C TYR A 28 4.13 -13.31 1.46
N GLY A 29 3.38 -13.34 0.37
CA GLY A 29 1.94 -13.54 0.40
C GLY A 29 1.15 -12.30 0.84
N VAL A 30 -0.17 -12.37 0.68
CA VAL A 30 -1.09 -11.26 0.95
C VAL A 30 -1.09 -10.88 2.43
N GLY A 31 -1.17 -11.87 3.34
CA GLY A 31 -1.25 -11.60 4.78
C GLY A 31 -0.05 -10.82 5.33
N GLU A 32 1.17 -11.19 4.94
CA GLU A 32 2.37 -10.46 5.37
C GLU A 32 2.48 -9.09 4.70
N CYS A 33 2.05 -8.94 3.45
CA CYS A 33 1.97 -7.63 2.83
C CYS A 33 1.01 -6.69 3.58
N SER A 34 -0.11 -7.19 4.11
CA SER A 34 -1.05 -6.37 4.91
C SER A 34 -0.37 -5.86 6.19
N LYS A 35 0.32 -6.74 6.92
CA LYS A 35 1.07 -6.36 8.13
C LYS A 35 2.20 -5.38 7.81
N MET A 36 2.90 -5.55 6.68
CA MET A 36 3.91 -4.59 6.23
C MET A 36 3.30 -3.22 5.93
N ILE A 37 2.13 -3.16 5.28
CA ILE A 37 1.43 -1.90 5.01
C ILE A 37 1.06 -1.21 6.32
N GLU A 38 0.48 -1.93 7.29
CA GLU A 38 0.13 -1.38 8.60
C GLU A 38 1.37 -0.84 9.33
N ARG A 39 2.45 -1.63 9.38
CA ARG A 39 3.71 -1.24 10.01
C ARG A 39 4.29 0.02 9.37
N TYR A 40 4.48 0.02 8.05
CA TYR A 40 5.12 1.15 7.37
C TYR A 40 4.26 2.41 7.39
N THR A 41 2.93 2.27 7.38
CA THR A 41 2.02 3.41 7.58
C THR A 41 2.18 4.01 8.97
N SER A 42 2.27 3.16 10.00
CA SER A 42 2.48 3.62 11.38
C SER A 42 3.84 4.30 11.55
N GLU A 43 4.91 3.71 10.99
CA GLU A 43 6.26 4.29 11.00
C GLU A 43 6.29 5.65 10.28
N ALA A 44 5.62 5.78 9.12
CA ALA A 44 5.53 7.03 8.38
C ALA A 44 4.81 8.13 9.18
N VAL A 45 3.70 7.81 9.85
CA VAL A 45 2.98 8.77 10.72
C VAL A 45 3.83 9.13 11.93
N ALA A 46 4.54 8.17 12.54
CA ALA A 46 5.41 8.43 13.68
C ALA A 46 6.59 9.34 13.31
N ALA A 47 7.16 9.18 12.12
CA ALA A 47 8.24 10.04 11.61
C ALA A 47 7.81 11.52 11.45
N LEU A 48 6.52 11.78 11.30
CA LEU A 48 5.97 13.14 11.22
C LEU A 48 5.90 13.85 12.58
N ALA A 49 6.10 13.16 13.70
CA ALA A 49 5.98 13.74 15.05
C ALA A 49 6.95 14.90 15.33
N LEU A 50 8.03 15.02 14.56
CA LEU A 50 9.05 16.07 14.69
C LEU A 50 8.71 17.36 13.90
N PHE A 51 7.59 17.37 13.17
CA PHE A 51 7.19 18.50 12.30
C PHE A 51 5.84 19.06 12.73
N SER A 52 5.61 20.34 12.46
CA SER A 52 4.29 20.98 12.53
C SER A 52 3.52 20.80 11.22
N ASP A 53 2.20 21.00 11.26
CA ASP A 53 1.31 21.01 10.08
C ASP A 53 1.34 19.73 9.23
N THR A 54 1.44 18.57 9.88
CA THR A 54 1.61 17.26 9.24
C THR A 54 0.30 16.54 8.89
N GLN A 55 -0.84 17.20 9.08
CA GLN A 55 -2.16 16.59 8.89
C GLN A 55 -2.35 16.02 7.49
N PHE A 56 -1.99 16.79 6.45
CA PHE A 56 -2.11 16.33 5.06
C PHE A 56 -1.26 15.07 4.80
N LEU A 57 -0.02 15.03 5.29
CA LEU A 57 0.89 13.90 5.08
C LEU A 57 0.43 12.66 5.85
N SER A 58 -0.09 12.85 7.07
CA SER A 58 -0.66 11.76 7.87
C SER A 58 -1.89 11.16 7.19
N GLU A 59 -2.80 12.01 6.68
CA GLU A 59 -3.95 11.55 5.91
C GLU A 59 -3.55 10.86 4.61
N LEU A 60 -2.52 11.37 3.91
CA LEU A 60 -2.01 10.76 2.69
C LEU A 60 -1.47 9.34 2.97
N ALA A 61 -0.68 9.16 4.04
CA ALA A 61 -0.15 7.85 4.43
C ALA A 61 -1.29 6.85 4.69
N GLN A 62 -2.32 7.27 5.45
CA GLN A 62 -3.49 6.43 5.73
C GLN A 62 -4.30 6.11 4.47
N ARG A 63 -4.51 7.09 3.58
CA ARG A 63 -5.21 6.88 2.31
C ARG A 63 -4.46 5.90 1.40
N LEU A 64 -3.13 5.97 1.34
CA LEU A 64 -2.33 5.03 0.55
C LEU A 64 -2.44 3.59 1.10
N ALA A 65 -2.53 3.42 2.42
CA ALA A 65 -2.67 2.12 3.05
C ALA A 65 -4.02 1.44 2.77
N LEU A 66 -5.09 2.24 2.65
CA LEU A 66 -6.48 1.76 2.53
C LEU A 66 -7.05 1.85 1.10
N ARG A 67 -6.28 2.38 0.15
CA ARG A 67 -6.73 2.62 -1.23
C ARG A 67 -7.01 1.30 -1.96
N GLU A 68 -8.16 1.24 -2.64
CA GLU A 68 -8.65 0.06 -3.37
C GLU A 68 -8.53 0.14 -4.91
N TYR A 69 -8.03 1.25 -5.48
CA TYR A 69 -8.07 1.52 -6.93
C TYR A 69 -6.81 2.21 -7.44
#